data_AF-A0A954I0T9-F1
#
_entry.id   AF-A0A954I0T9-F1
#
_cell.length_a   1.000
_cell.length_b   1.000
_cell.length_c   1.000
_cell.angle_alpha   90.00
_cell.angle_beta   90.00
_cell.angle_gamma   90.00
#
_symmetry.space_group_name_H-M   'P 1'
#
loop_
_entity.id
_entity.type
_entity.pdbx_description
1 polymer ?
#
loop_
_entity_poly.entity_id
_entity_poly.type
_entity_poly.pdbx_seq_one_letter_code
_entity_poly.pdbx_strand_id
1 'polypeptide(L)'
;PSNLVRLLGLQDAPRSTLRHESIGQRLGTLLSEIGLSVQSKEREAVHLETLGAHWQSERDSLSGVDVNEEMLAMLRYQQAYQSVARFVSSVSDTVEILLELAR
;
A
#
# COMPACT_ATOMS: atom_id res chain seq x y z
N PRO A 1 -4.93 53.05 36.03
CA PRO A 1 -5.79 52.10 35.28
C PRO A 1 -5.98 52.54 33.81
N SER A 2 -5.23 52.01 32.83
CA SER A 2 -5.60 52.33 31.43
C SER A 2 -5.00 51.45 30.32
N ASN A 3 -3.76 50.98 30.40
CA ASN A 3 -3.13 50.33 29.24
C ASN A 3 -3.70 48.94 28.90
N LEU A 4 -4.05 48.15 29.91
CA LEU A 4 -4.67 46.83 29.74
C LEU A 4 -6.08 46.95 29.12
N VAL A 5 -6.86 47.93 29.58
CA VAL A 5 -8.19 48.23 29.02
C VAL A 5 -8.08 48.74 27.58
N ARG A 6 -7.06 49.54 27.27
CA ARG A 6 -6.77 49.99 25.89
C ARG A 6 -6.36 48.83 24.99
N LEU A 7 -5.55 47.90 25.47
CA LEU A 7 -5.16 46.71 24.71
C LEU A 7 -6.34 45.76 24.46
N LEU A 8 -7.19 45.54 25.47
CA LEU A 8 -8.44 44.79 25.33
C LEU A 8 -9.39 45.48 24.33
N GLY A 9 -9.53 46.80 24.43
CA GLY A 9 -10.31 47.58 23.46
C GLY A 9 -9.77 47.50 22.04
N LEU A 10 -8.45 47.37 21.84
CA LEU A 10 -7.85 47.20 20.52
C LEU A 10 -8.09 45.80 19.92
N GLN A 11 -8.28 44.79 20.76
CA GLN A 11 -8.58 43.42 20.37
C GLN A 11 -10.04 43.26 19.91
N ASP A 12 -10.97 43.91 20.60
CA ASP A 12 -12.41 43.81 20.36
C ASP A 12 -12.97 44.88 19.42
N ALA A 13 -12.24 45.99 19.20
CA ALA A 13 -12.69 47.04 18.29
C ALA A 13 -12.67 46.55 16.83
N PRO A 14 -13.79 46.67 16.10
CA PRO A 14 -13.85 46.33 14.68
C PRO A 14 -12.97 47.29 13.88
N ARG A 15 -12.17 46.75 12.97
CA ARG A 15 -11.30 47.57 12.10
C ARG A 15 -11.71 47.46 10.64
N SER A 16 -11.79 48.59 9.95
CA SER A 16 -12.11 48.63 8.51
C SER A 16 -11.15 47.80 7.66
N THR A 17 -9.86 47.75 8.05
CA THR A 17 -8.83 46.91 7.43
C THR A 17 -9.06 45.41 7.62
N LEU A 18 -9.84 45.02 8.62
CA LEU A 18 -10.24 43.64 8.92
C LEU A 18 -11.70 43.39 8.52
N ARG A 19 -12.22 44.09 7.52
CA ARG A 19 -13.62 43.98 7.06
C ARG A 19 -14.65 44.27 8.17
N HIS A 20 -14.31 45.14 9.12
CA HIS A 20 -15.12 45.44 10.30
C HIS A 20 -15.25 44.27 11.29
N GLU A 21 -14.37 43.27 11.21
CA GLU A 21 -14.24 42.24 12.25
C GLU A 21 -13.23 42.70 13.31
N SER A 22 -13.39 42.18 14.53
CA SER A 22 -12.36 42.29 15.56
C SER A 22 -11.17 41.39 15.23
N ILE A 23 -10.03 41.65 15.86
CA ILE A 23 -8.82 40.83 15.66
C ILE A 23 -9.09 39.38 16.09
N GLY A 24 -9.82 39.19 17.19
CA GLY A 24 -10.19 37.87 17.69
C GLY A 24 -11.10 37.11 16.73
N GLN A 25 -12.11 37.78 16.16
CA GLN A 25 -13.02 37.18 15.19
C GLN A 25 -12.27 36.74 13.93
N ARG A 26 -11.44 37.62 13.36
CA ARG A 26 -10.67 37.29 12.16
C ARG A 26 -9.69 36.14 12.38
N LEU A 27 -9.02 36.11 13.53
CA LEU A 27 -8.11 35.02 13.89
C LEU A 27 -8.87 33.69 14.06
N GLY A 28 -10.04 33.72 14.70
CA GLY A 28 -10.91 32.54 14.83
C GLY A 28 -11.36 31.97 13.48
N THR A 29 -11.71 32.84 12.54
CA THR A 29 -12.07 32.44 11.17
C THR A 29 -10.89 31.80 10.44
N LEU A 30 -9.70 32.41 10.48
CA LEU A 30 -8.50 31.86 9.86
C LEU A 30 -8.10 30.51 10.44
N LEU A 31 -8.16 30.35 11.77
CA LEU A 31 -7.89 29.08 12.43
C LEU A 31 -8.90 28.01 12.01
N SER A 32 -10.17 28.38 11.86
CA SER A 32 -11.22 27.48 11.40
C SER A 32 -11.02 27.06 9.95
N GLU A 33 -10.67 27.99 9.06
CA GLU A 33 -10.34 27.72 7.65
C GLU A 33 -9.14 26.77 7.53
N ILE A 34 -8.08 27.02 8.29
CA ILE A 34 -6.90 26.15 8.33
C ILE A 34 -7.28 24.76 8.87
N GLY A 35 -8.04 24.69 9.95
CA GLY A 35 -8.50 23.42 10.52
C GLY A 35 -9.32 22.59 9.55
N LEU A 36 -10.25 23.22 8.83
CA LEU A 36 -11.04 22.58 7.78
C LEU A 36 -10.15 22.13 6.61
N SER A 37 -9.17 22.92 6.21
CA SER A 37 -8.22 22.57 5.15
C SER A 37 -7.37 21.37 5.53
N VAL A 38 -6.82 21.34 6.75
CA VAL A 38 -6.03 20.21 7.27
C VAL A 38 -6.88 18.95 7.29
N GLN A 39 -8.09 19.03 7.86
CA GLN A 39 -9.01 17.90 7.92
C GLN A 39 -9.37 17.39 6.52
N SER A 40 -9.58 18.28 5.55
CA SER A 40 -9.85 17.89 4.16
C SER A 40 -8.67 17.14 3.55
N LYS A 41 -7.44 17.60 3.80
CA LYS A 41 -6.22 16.97 3.26
C LYS A 41 -5.91 15.63 3.90
N GLU A 42 -6.15 15.47 5.19
CA GLU A 42 -6.05 14.17 5.86
C GLU A 42 -7.04 13.16 5.28
N ARG A 43 -8.30 13.55 5.06
CA ARG A 43 -9.30 12.67 4.43
C ARG A 43 -8.90 12.30 2.99
N GLU A 44 -8.39 13.26 2.23
CA GLU A 44 -7.90 13.01 0.86
C GLU A 44 -6.74 12.01 0.86
N ALA A 45 -5.79 12.14 1.80
CA ALA A 45 -4.68 11.20 1.94
C ALA A 45 -5.16 9.77 2.25
N VAL A 46 -6.07 9.61 3.23
CA VAL A 46 -6.65 8.29 3.58
C VAL A 46 -7.43 7.69 2.40
N HIS A 47 -8.15 8.52 1.65
CA HIS A 47 -8.87 8.07 0.47
C HIS A 47 -7.93 7.56 -0.63
N LEU A 48 -6.86 8.29 -0.91
CA LEU A 48 -5.85 7.89 -1.90
C LEU A 48 -5.08 6.63 -1.47
N GLU A 49 -4.78 6.48 -0.18
CA GLU A 49 -4.19 5.25 0.37
C GLU A 49 -5.11 4.05 0.17
N THR A 50 -6.40 4.21 0.47
CA THR A 50 -7.41 3.16 0.28
C THR A 50 -7.54 2.78 -1.19
N LEU A 51 -7.55 3.76 -2.10
CA LEU A 51 -7.60 3.52 -3.54
C LEU A 51 -6.35 2.78 -4.04
N GLY A 52 -5.17 3.17 -3.54
CA GLY A 52 -3.91 2.48 -3.82
C GLY A 52 -3.92 1.03 -3.35
N ALA A 53 -4.42 0.77 -2.15
CA ALA A 53 -4.58 -0.60 -1.62
C ALA A 53 -5.57 -1.41 -2.47
N HIS A 54 -6.66 -0.81 -2.92
CA HIS A 54 -7.63 -1.46 -3.80
C HIS A 54 -7.01 -1.85 -5.15
N TRP A 55 -6.29 -0.93 -5.80
CA TRP A 55 -5.59 -1.22 -7.05
C TRP A 55 -4.46 -2.24 -6.89
N GLN A 56 -3.77 -2.24 -5.75
CA GLN A 56 -2.79 -3.28 -5.44
C GLN A 56 -3.48 -4.65 -5.33
N SER A 57 -4.62 -4.72 -4.63
CA SER A 57 -5.42 -5.95 -4.54
C SER A 57 -5.97 -6.41 -5.89
N GLU A 58 -6.40 -5.48 -6.76
CA GLU A 58 -6.83 -5.82 -8.13
C GLU A 58 -5.65 -6.26 -9.00
N ARG A 59 -4.48 -5.63 -8.85
CA ARG A 59 -3.27 -6.07 -9.54
C ARG A 59 -2.84 -7.45 -9.08
N ASP A 60 -2.90 -7.75 -7.79
CA ASP A 60 -2.52 -9.05 -7.25
C ASP A 60 -3.52 -10.14 -7.68
N SER A 61 -4.82 -9.81 -7.77
CA SER A 61 -5.84 -10.73 -8.31
C SER A 61 -5.71 -10.97 -9.81
N LEU A 62 -5.34 -9.94 -10.59
CA LEU A 62 -5.04 -10.06 -12.02
C LEU A 62 -3.68 -10.71 -12.30
N SER A 63 -2.70 -10.53 -11.40
CA SER A 63 -1.37 -11.11 -11.53
C SER A 63 -1.44 -12.63 -11.50
N GLY A 64 -2.51 -13.24 -10.96
CA GLY A 64 -2.87 -14.63 -11.21
C GLY A 64 -1.78 -15.67 -10.90
N VAL A 65 -0.79 -15.31 -10.09
CA VAL A 65 0.24 -16.23 -9.63
C VAL A 65 -0.21 -16.70 -8.25
N ASP A 66 -1.05 -17.73 -8.24
CA ASP A 66 -1.27 -18.46 -7.00
C ASP A 66 0.02 -19.25 -6.71
N VAL A 67 0.71 -18.86 -5.64
CA VAL A 67 1.93 -19.56 -5.17
C VAL A 67 1.67 -21.06 -4.99
N ASN A 68 0.43 -21.48 -4.70
CA ASN A 68 0.07 -22.89 -4.63
C ASN A 68 0.04 -23.56 -6.01
N GLU A 69 -0.40 -22.86 -7.07
CA GLU A 69 -0.33 -23.38 -8.45
C GLU A 69 1.11 -23.47 -8.94
N GLU A 70 1.96 -22.48 -8.64
CA GLU A 70 3.39 -22.55 -8.94
C GLU A 70 4.09 -23.66 -8.15
N MET A 71 3.73 -23.84 -6.87
CA MET A 71 4.25 -24.93 -6.04
C MET A 71 3.76 -26.29 -6.55
N LEU A 72 2.52 -26.40 -7.01
CA LEU A 72 2.00 -27.61 -7.65
C LEU A 72 2.73 -27.90 -8.96
N ALA A 73 3.01 -26.88 -9.77
CA ALA A 73 3.84 -27.02 -10.97
C ALA A 73 5.26 -27.48 -10.61
N MET A 74 5.87 -26.90 -9.58
CA MET A 74 7.18 -27.29 -9.07
C MET A 74 7.20 -28.76 -8.59
N LEU A 75 6.20 -29.17 -7.80
CA LEU A 75 6.05 -30.56 -7.35
C LEU A 75 5.86 -31.53 -8.53
N ARG A 76 5.07 -31.15 -9.54
CA ARG A 76 4.91 -31.93 -10.78
C ARG A 76 6.24 -32.09 -11.50
N TYR A 77 7.04 -31.03 -11.63
CA TYR A 77 8.38 -31.12 -12.23
C TYR A 77 9.31 -32.01 -11.41
N GLN A 78 9.28 -31.91 -10.08
CA GLN A 78 10.06 -32.79 -9.21
C GLN A 78 9.67 -34.27 -9.37
N GLN A 79 8.37 -34.58 -9.41
CA GLN A 79 7.87 -35.93 -9.60
C GLN A 79 8.22 -36.48 -10.99
N ALA A 80 8.08 -35.66 -12.03
CA ALA A 80 8.48 -36.02 -13.39
C ALA A 80 9.98 -36.32 -13.47
N TYR A 81 10.82 -35.47 -12.86
CA TYR A 81 12.26 -35.67 -12.80
C TYR A 81 12.64 -36.97 -12.07
N GLN A 82 12.01 -37.25 -10.92
CA GLN A 82 12.22 -38.50 -10.19
C GLN A 82 11.80 -39.73 -11.02
N SER A 83 10.71 -39.62 -11.77
CA SER A 83 10.24 -40.70 -12.66
C SER A 83 11.23 -40.94 -13.80
N VAL A 84 11.75 -39.86 -14.41
CA VAL A 84 12.77 -39.93 -15.45
C VAL A 84 14.07 -40.53 -14.91
N ALA A 85 14.51 -40.15 -13.71
CA ALA A 85 15.71 -40.71 -13.10
C ALA A 85 15.59 -42.23 -12.89
N ARG A 86 14.42 -42.71 -12.43
CA ARG A 86 14.15 -44.15 -12.31
C ARG A 86 14.12 -44.84 -13.67
N PHE A 87 13.52 -44.21 -14.67
CA PHE A 87 13.51 -44.74 -16.04
C PHE A 87 14.93 -44.89 -16.61
N VAL A 88 15.78 -43.86 -16.46
CA VAL A 88 17.18 -43.90 -16.90
C VAL A 88 17.95 -45.00 -16.17
N SER A 89 17.73 -45.18 -14.86
CA SER A 89 18.33 -46.29 -14.10
C SER A 89 17.91 -47.64 -14.68
N SER A 90 16.61 -47.85 -14.90
CA SER A 90 16.11 -49.11 -15.47
C SER A 90 16.67 -49.38 -16.86
N VAL A 91 16.81 -48.35 -17.70
CA VAL A 91 17.45 -48.50 -19.03
C VAL A 91 18.92 -48.88 -18.87
N SER A 92 19.64 -48.23 -17.95
CA SER A 92 21.06 -48.53 -17.68
C SER A 92 21.24 -49.99 -17.25
N ASP A 93 20.40 -50.47 -16.33
CA ASP A 93 20.42 -51.87 -15.86
C ASP A 93 20.17 -52.85 -17.02
N THR A 94 19.22 -52.53 -17.92
CA THR A 94 18.96 -53.39 -19.10
C THR A 94 20.13 -53.42 -20.07
N VAL A 95 20.81 -52.28 -20.28
CA VAL A 95 21.99 -52.21 -21.15
C VAL A 95 23.14 -53.01 -20.54
N GLU A 96 23.33 -52.96 -19.23
CA GLU A 96 24.36 -53.73 -18.53
C GLU A 96 24.14 -55.25 -18.66
N ILE A 97 22.90 -55.72 -18.47
CA ILE A 97 22.54 -57.14 -18.66
C ILE A 97 22.80 -57.59 -20.10
N LEU A 98 22.43 -56.77 -21.10
CA LEU A 98 22.68 -57.10 -22.50
C LEU A 98 24.18 -57.20 -22.82
N LEU A 99 25.01 -56.35 -22.21
CA LEU A 99 26.46 -56.39 -22.37
C LEU A 99 27.09 -57.62 -21.69
N GLU A 100 26.58 -58.06 -20.54
CA GLU A 100 27.03 -59.31 -19.89
C GLU A 100 26.69 -60.54 -20.74
N LEU A 101 25.48 -60.61 -21.31
CA LEU A 101 25.06 -61.74 -22.16
C LEU A 101 25.81 -61.81 -23.50
N ALA A 102 26.30 -60.68 -24.01
CA ALA A 102 27.05 -60.61 -25.26
C ALA A 102 28.52 -61.03 -25.12
N ARG A 103 29.00 -61.24 -23.88
CA ARG A 103 30.38 -61.61 -23.56
C ARG A 103 30.55 -63.12 -23.44
#